data_AF-A0A947A1F0-F1
#
_entry.id   AF-A0A947A1F0-F1
#
_cell.length_a   1.000
_cell.length_b   1.000
_cell.length_c   1.000
_cell.angle_alpha   90.00
_cell.angle_beta   90.00
_cell.angle_gamma   90.00
#
_symmetry.space_group_name_H-M   'P 1'
#
loop_
_entity.id
_entity.type
_entity.pdbx_description
1 polymer ?
#
loop_
_entity_poly.entity_id
_entity_poly.type
_entity_poly.pdbx_seq_one_letter_code
_entity_poly.pdbx_strand_id
1 'polypeptide(L)'
;VEEAALSHELGHLIGLVNLGSPAVNSHEDSQSNNHCDVNECLMRAEIEFGSGLMGILESRAGKGQAIPDLDSECLLDLQANGGR
;
A
#
# COMPACT_ATOMS: atom_id res chain seq x y z
N VAL A 1 2.36 6.92 -11.30
CA VAL A 1 3.38 6.02 -10.69
C VAL A 1 4.06 6.71 -9.53
N GLU A 2 4.63 7.90 -9.71
CA GLU A 2 5.10 8.73 -8.57
C GLU A 2 3.98 9.05 -7.57
N GLU A 3 2.78 9.39 -8.06
CA GLU A 3 1.58 9.59 -7.24
C GLU A 3 1.20 8.35 -6.40
N ALA A 4 1.47 7.15 -6.93
CA ALA A 4 1.18 5.89 -6.25
C ALA A 4 2.13 5.69 -5.08
N ALA A 5 3.43 5.86 -5.32
CA ALA A 5 4.43 5.78 -4.26
C ALA A 5 4.18 6.85 -3.19
N LEU A 6 3.84 8.08 -3.59
CA LEU A 6 3.50 9.12 -2.61
C LEU A 6 2.29 8.75 -1.76
N SER A 7 1.24 8.21 -2.37
CA SER A 7 0.04 7.76 -1.66
C SER A 7 0.32 6.56 -0.75
N HIS A 8 1.23 5.66 -1.15
CA HIS A 8 1.72 4.55 -0.33
C HIS A 8 2.48 5.04 0.92
N GLU A 9 3.45 5.94 0.74
CA GLU A 9 4.19 6.53 1.86
C GLU A 9 3.28 7.36 2.79
N LEU A 10 2.24 7.99 2.23
CA LEU A 10 1.21 8.62 3.04
C LEU A 10 0.44 7.59 3.88
N GLY A 11 0.17 6.40 3.33
CA GLY A 11 -0.40 5.27 4.06
C GLY A 11 0.42 4.87 5.28
N HIS A 12 1.75 4.81 5.15
CA HIS A 12 2.64 4.62 6.29
C HIS A 12 2.55 5.77 7.30
N LEU A 13 2.51 7.02 6.84
CA LEU A 13 2.45 8.19 7.70
C LEU A 13 1.15 8.24 8.54
N ILE A 14 0.02 7.83 7.96
CA ILE A 14 -1.28 7.77 8.65
C ILE A 14 -1.51 6.44 9.38
N GLY A 15 -0.51 5.56 9.32
CA GLY A 15 -0.35 4.40 10.17
C GLY A 15 -1.08 3.13 9.73
N LEU A 16 -1.28 2.95 8.43
CA LEU A 16 -1.88 1.74 7.88
C LEU A 16 -0.98 0.51 8.06
N VAL A 17 -1.59 -0.67 8.09
CA VAL A 17 -0.92 -1.98 8.14
C VAL A 17 -0.01 -2.14 9.36
N ASN A 18 -0.56 -2.15 10.57
CA ASN A 18 0.20 -2.35 11.82
C ASN A 18 1.32 -1.32 12.11
N LEU A 19 1.45 -0.26 11.30
CA LEU A 19 2.44 0.79 11.53
C LEU A 19 1.84 1.93 12.35
N GLY A 20 1.85 1.80 13.68
CA GLY A 20 1.38 2.88 14.57
C GLY A 20 -0.12 2.89 14.86
N SER A 21 -0.96 2.32 13.98
CA SER A 21 -2.33 1.91 14.31
C SER A 21 -2.50 0.39 14.18
N PRO A 22 -3.27 -0.28 15.07
CA PRO A 22 -3.53 -1.70 14.92
C PRO A 22 -4.45 -1.95 13.72
N ALA A 23 -4.11 -2.93 12.89
CA ALA A 23 -4.99 -3.33 11.80
C ALA A 23 -6.32 -3.90 12.33
N VAL A 24 -7.41 -3.63 11.61
CA VAL A 24 -8.75 -4.12 11.95
C VAL A 24 -8.83 -5.65 11.81
N ASN A 25 -8.28 -6.18 10.72
CA ASN A 25 -8.04 -7.60 10.51
C ASN A 25 -6.56 -7.84 10.17
N SER A 26 -6.13 -9.10 10.13
CA SER A 26 -4.76 -9.43 9.70
C SER A 26 -4.64 -9.34 8.19
N HIS A 27 -3.79 -8.44 7.70
CA HIS A 27 -3.41 -8.31 6.29
C HIS A 27 -1.95 -7.87 6.10
N GLU A 28 -1.10 -8.01 7.13
CA GLU A 28 0.33 -7.69 7.02
C GLU A 28 1.10 -8.82 6.33
N ASP A 29 1.94 -8.46 5.37
CA ASP A 29 2.82 -9.38 4.64
C ASP A 29 3.94 -9.89 5.56
N SER A 30 3.95 -11.20 5.78
CA SER A 30 4.97 -11.88 6.60
C SER A 30 6.41 -11.71 6.14
N GLN A 31 6.62 -11.31 4.88
CA GLN A 31 7.95 -11.07 4.30
C GLN A 31 8.30 -9.58 4.21
N SER A 32 7.33 -8.70 4.45
CA SER A 32 7.49 -7.26 4.33
C SER A 32 6.64 -6.55 5.38
N ASN A 33 7.23 -6.30 6.55
CA ASN A 33 6.54 -5.64 7.65
C ASN A 33 5.93 -4.30 7.22
N ASN A 34 4.78 -3.97 7.78
CA ASN A 34 3.99 -2.77 7.45
C ASN A 34 3.45 -2.69 6.02
N HIS A 35 3.44 -3.80 5.27
CA HIS A 35 2.90 -3.86 3.91
C HIS A 35 1.76 -4.86 3.83
N CYS A 36 0.81 -4.60 2.94
CA CYS A 36 -0.37 -5.44 2.78
C CYS A 36 -0.03 -6.75 2.05
N ASP A 37 -0.61 -7.88 2.46
CA ASP A 37 -0.48 -9.18 1.80
C ASP A 37 -1.50 -9.39 0.66
N VAL A 38 -2.48 -8.47 0.53
CA VAL A 38 -3.51 -8.51 -0.51
C VAL A 38 -2.94 -8.02 -1.83
N ASN A 39 -2.95 -8.91 -2.83
CA ASN A 39 -2.58 -8.57 -4.21
C ASN A 39 -3.40 -7.40 -4.74
N GLU A 40 -2.75 -6.51 -5.50
CA GLU A 40 -3.37 -5.29 -6.04
C GLU A 40 -3.92 -4.34 -4.96
N CYS A 41 -3.28 -4.28 -3.80
CA CYS A 41 -3.45 -3.19 -2.84
C CYS A 41 -2.37 -2.11 -3.06
N LEU A 42 -2.73 -0.84 -2.84
CA LEU A 42 -1.79 0.27 -2.82
C LEU A 42 -0.67 0.09 -1.77
N MET A 43 -0.95 -0.58 -0.63
CA MET A 43 0.03 -0.83 0.45
C MET A 43 0.90 -2.07 0.23
N ARG A 44 0.91 -2.63 -0.99
CA ARG A 44 1.85 -3.69 -1.40
C ARG A 44 3.30 -3.17 -1.42
N ALA A 45 4.25 -3.98 -0.96
CA ALA A 45 5.68 -3.63 -0.88
C ALA A 45 6.30 -3.26 -2.24
N GLU A 46 5.73 -3.75 -3.34
CA GLU A 46 6.21 -3.39 -4.68
C GLU A 46 6.00 -1.89 -5.01
N ILE A 47 5.14 -1.17 -4.28
CA ILE A 47 4.82 0.25 -4.52
C ILE A 47 5.69 1.20 -3.66
N GLU A 48 6.41 0.67 -2.67
CA GLU A 48 7.31 1.43 -1.79
C GLU A 48 8.29 2.31 -2.59
N PHE A 49 8.53 3.51 -2.07
CA PHE A 49 9.44 4.45 -2.70
C PHE A 49 10.87 3.91 -2.72
N GLY A 50 11.50 3.87 -3.90
CA GLY A 50 12.86 3.37 -4.08
C GLY A 50 12.92 2.12 -4.94
N SER A 51 13.26 0.98 -4.35
CA SER A 51 13.47 -0.29 -5.08
C SER A 51 12.20 -0.82 -5.74
N GLY A 52 11.04 -0.67 -5.09
CA GLY A 52 9.74 -1.10 -5.62
C GLY A 52 9.27 -0.26 -6.81
N LEU A 53 9.36 1.08 -6.69
CA LEU A 53 8.93 2.03 -7.70
C LEU A 53 9.53 1.77 -9.10
N MET A 54 10.83 1.46 -9.18
CA MET A 54 11.49 1.16 -10.46
C MET A 54 10.90 -0.09 -11.12
N GLY A 55 10.64 -1.14 -10.34
CA GLY A 55 10.00 -2.36 -10.81
C GLY A 55 8.56 -2.14 -11.29
N ILE A 56 7.81 -1.23 -10.66
CA ILE A 56 6.45 -0.87 -11.10
C ILE A 56 6.44 -0.01 -12.36
N LEU A 57 7.40 0.91 -12.52
CA LEU A 57 7.56 1.67 -13.75
C LEU A 57 7.79 0.74 -14.95
N GLU A 58 8.62 -0.28 -14.79
CA GLU A 58 8.89 -1.27 -15.83
C GLU A 58 7.71 -2.22 -16.09
N SER A 59 7.03 -2.67 -15.02
CA SER A 59 6.03 -3.73 -15.12
C SER A 59 4.60 -3.27 -15.39
N ARG A 60 4.18 -2.11 -14.86
CA ARG A 60 2.81 -1.57 -14.99
C ARG A 60 2.73 -0.40 -15.96
N ALA A 61 3.62 0.59 -15.84
CA ALA A 61 3.56 1.80 -16.67
C ALA A 61 3.85 1.50 -18.15
N GLY A 62 4.83 0.64 -18.43
CA GLY A 62 5.11 0.15 -19.78
C GLY A 62 3.99 -0.70 -20.40
N LYS A 63 3.05 -1.21 -19.58
CA LYS A 63 1.92 -2.06 -20.01
C LYS A 63 0.56 -1.35 -19.96
N GLY A 64 0.51 -0.07 -19.58
CA GLY A 64 -0.74 0.68 -19.41
C GLY A 64 -1.66 0.13 -18.32
N GLN A 65 -1.13 -0.62 -17.35
CA GLN A 65 -1.92 -1.11 -16.22
C GLN A 65 -2.15 0.00 -15.20
N ALA A 66 -3.36 0.04 -14.66
CA ALA A 66 -3.71 0.95 -13.58
C ALA A 66 -2.89 0.66 -12.31
N ILE A 67 -2.63 1.73 -11.57
CA ILE A 67 -2.13 1.64 -10.20
C ILE A 67 -3.29 1.16 -9.33
N PRO A 68 -3.07 0.22 -8.41
CA PRO A 68 -4.10 -0.23 -7.48
C PRO A 68 -4.42 0.83 -6.42
N ASP A 69 -5.68 0.86 -5.98
CA ASP A 69 -6.12 1.62 -4.80
C ASP A 69 -5.92 0.80 -3.51
N LEU A 70 -6.30 1.36 -2.36
CA LEU A 70 -6.37 0.60 -1.09
C LEU A 70 -7.40 -0.53 -1.23
N ASP A 71 -7.03 -1.74 -0.78
CA ASP A 71 -7.96 -2.87 -0.71
C ASP A 71 -8.95 -2.70 0.46
N SER A 72 -9.88 -3.64 0.61
CA SER A 72 -10.89 -3.58 1.66
C SER A 72 -10.32 -3.53 3.08
N GLU A 73 -9.22 -4.23 3.35
CA GLU A 73 -8.60 -4.26 4.68
C GLU A 73 -7.89 -2.93 4.99
N CYS A 74 -7.10 -2.41 4.04
CA CYS A 74 -6.49 -1.09 4.20
C CYS A 74 -7.54 0.06 4.29
N LEU A 75 -8.68 -0.08 3.62
CA LEU A 75 -9.79 0.88 3.76
C LEU A 75 -10.43 0.81 5.15
N LEU A 76 -10.56 -0.39 5.74
CA LEU A 76 -11.05 -0.54 7.11
C LEU A 76 -10.10 0.10 8.11
N ASP A 77 -8.79 -0.09 7.95
CA ASP A 77 -7.77 0.58 8.77
C ASP A 77 -7.86 2.10 8.62
N LEU A 78 -7.96 2.61 7.40
CA LEU A 78 -8.11 4.04 7.12
C LEU A 78 -9.35 4.62 7.83
N GLN A 79 -10.49 3.92 7.77
CA GLN A 79 -11.72 4.34 8.45
C GLN A 79 -11.60 4.27 9.97
N ALA A 80 -10.94 3.25 10.51
CA ALA A 80 -10.66 3.14 11.94
C ALA A 80 -9.76 4.28 12.44
N ASN A 81 -8.87 4.79 11.58
CA ASN A 81 -8.04 5.95 11.83
C ASN A 81 -8.74 7.30 11.57
N GLY A 82 -10.03 7.28 11.22
CA GLY A 82 -10.84 8.49 11.01
C GLY A 82 -10.80 9.05 9.58
N GLY A 83 -10.21 8.33 8.64
CA GLY A 83 -10.26 8.62 7.20
C GLY A 83 -11.64 8.35 6.58
N ARG A 84 -11.86 8.85 5.36
CA ARG A 84 -13.12 8.75 4.62
C ARG A 84 -12.91 8.27 3.19
#